data_AF-A0A4Q3SGY1-F1
#
_entry.id   AF-A0A4Q3SGY1-F1
#
_cell.length_a   1.000
_cell.length_b   1.000
_cell.length_c   1.000
_cell.angle_alpha   90.00
_cell.angle_beta   90.00
_cell.angle_gamma   90.00
#
_symmetry.space_group_name_H-M   'P 1'
#
loop_
_entity.id
_entity.type
_entity.pdbx_description
1 polymer ?
#
loop_
_entity_poly.entity_id
_entity_poly.type
_entity_poly.pdbx_seq_one_letter_code
_entity_poly.pdbx_strand_id
1 'polypeptide(L)'
;PKLIDNEVNARFIGYGGMLMESFVAIMALIAASILDPGIYFTMNSPAAVVGTTAESASAAVAAMGHPVSPEVIEQTAKDVGETTIISRAGGAPTLAVGMAHIFSHVLGGKAMMAFWYHFAILFEALFILTAVDAGTRAGRFMLQDLLGTFAPGFKNTASWPANITATALCVAAWGYFLHQGVTDPLGGVNTLWPLFGISNQMLAAIALILATVVIFKMKRERYAWVTIVPALWLCICTLTAGAQKVFSSDPAIGFLAHAKRYGDALAAGEVLAPAKDAGQMAKIVWNDRIDAALCVLFIAVVLSMIWFGIKACIKAYRADGWTAREAEPAMIAAE
;
A
#
# COMPACT_ATOMS: atom_id res chain seq x y z
N PRO A 1 2.02 -3.79 -23.90
CA PRO A 1 1.91 -5.20 -23.44
C PRO A 1 0.45 -5.55 -23.13
N LYS A 2 -0.07 -6.62 -23.75
CA LYS A 2 -1.33 -7.21 -23.34
C LYS A 2 -1.12 -7.85 -21.96
N LEU A 3 -1.79 -7.31 -20.93
CA LEU A 3 -1.81 -7.93 -19.59
C LEU A 3 -2.65 -9.22 -19.58
N ILE A 4 -3.53 -9.37 -20.58
CA ILE A 4 -4.36 -10.53 -20.85
C ILE A 4 -4.38 -10.78 -22.36
N ASP A 5 -4.26 -12.03 -22.80
CA ASP A 5 -4.21 -12.37 -24.23
C ASP A 5 -5.51 -12.03 -24.97
N ASN A 6 -6.66 -12.23 -24.30
CA ASN A 6 -7.99 -11.93 -24.80
C ASN A 6 -8.97 -11.62 -23.64
N GLU A 7 -10.15 -11.08 -23.98
CA GLU A 7 -11.18 -10.70 -23.01
C GLU A 7 -11.78 -11.89 -22.23
N VAL A 8 -11.75 -13.10 -22.79
CA VAL A 8 -12.29 -14.31 -22.14
C VAL A 8 -11.46 -14.64 -20.89
N ASN A 9 -10.15 -14.42 -20.95
CA ASN A 9 -9.23 -14.65 -19.83
C ASN A 9 -9.48 -13.69 -18.65
N ALA A 10 -10.11 -12.53 -18.88
CA ALA A 10 -10.32 -11.52 -17.84
C ALA A 10 -11.15 -12.05 -16.66
N ARG A 11 -12.15 -12.88 -16.93
CA ARG A 11 -12.98 -13.48 -15.86
C ARG A 11 -12.18 -14.45 -15.01
N PHE A 12 -11.47 -15.38 -15.63
CA PHE A 12 -10.68 -16.38 -14.90
C PHE A 12 -9.58 -15.72 -14.08
N ILE A 13 -8.84 -14.77 -14.66
CA ILE A 13 -7.76 -14.06 -13.98
C ILE A 13 -8.31 -13.18 -12.84
N GLY A 14 -9.37 -12.41 -13.08
CA GLY A 14 -9.96 -11.53 -12.08
C GLY A 14 -10.56 -12.30 -10.89
N TYR A 15 -11.44 -13.28 -11.15
CA TYR A 15 -12.05 -14.08 -10.08
C TYR A 15 -11.05 -15.01 -9.41
N GLY A 16 -10.16 -15.65 -10.19
CA GLY A 16 -9.09 -16.50 -9.66
C GLY A 16 -8.12 -15.72 -8.77
N GLY A 17 -7.73 -14.51 -9.19
CA GLY A 17 -6.91 -13.60 -8.40
C GLY A 17 -7.57 -13.25 -7.06
N MET A 18 -8.84 -12.82 -7.08
CA MET A 18 -9.59 -12.51 -5.85
C MET A 18 -9.70 -13.72 -4.90
N LEU A 19 -9.88 -14.94 -5.43
CA LEU A 19 -9.90 -16.15 -4.62
C LEU A 19 -8.53 -16.44 -3.97
N MET A 20 -7.44 -16.27 -4.72
CA MET A 20 -6.08 -16.45 -4.20
C MET A 20 -5.73 -15.40 -3.15
N GLU A 21 -6.08 -14.13 -3.38
CA GLU A 21 -5.91 -13.06 -2.38
C GLU A 21 -6.70 -13.35 -1.10
N SER A 22 -7.96 -13.79 -1.24
CA SER A 22 -8.81 -14.16 -0.09
C SER A 22 -8.23 -15.34 0.69
N PHE A 23 -7.69 -16.34 0.00
CA PHE A 23 -7.03 -17.49 0.62
C PHE A 23 -5.79 -17.07 1.42
N VAL A 24 -4.93 -16.24 0.84
CA VAL A 24 -3.74 -15.70 1.54
C VAL A 24 -4.15 -14.85 2.75
N ALA A 25 -5.19 -14.04 2.64
CA ALA A 25 -5.71 -13.24 3.74
C ALA A 25 -6.21 -14.12 4.91
N ILE A 26 -6.91 -15.22 4.62
CA ILE A 26 -7.34 -16.19 5.64
C ILE A 26 -6.14 -16.87 6.28
N MET A 27 -5.15 -17.29 5.49
CA MET A 27 -3.91 -17.89 6.01
C MET A 27 -3.16 -16.94 6.95
N ALA A 28 -3.08 -15.65 6.60
CA ALA A 28 -2.46 -14.63 7.44
C ALA A 28 -3.22 -14.44 8.76
N LEU A 29 -4.56 -14.45 8.73
CA LEU A 29 -5.39 -14.37 9.93
C LEU A 29 -5.18 -15.58 10.85
N ILE A 30 -5.12 -16.78 10.29
CA ILE A 30 -4.87 -18.02 11.03
C ILE A 30 -3.47 -17.99 11.65
N ALA A 31 -2.45 -17.62 10.88
CA ALA A 31 -1.08 -17.52 11.36
C ALA A 31 -0.95 -16.52 12.51
N ALA A 32 -1.60 -15.36 12.42
CA ALA A 32 -1.63 -14.37 13.50
C ALA A 32 -2.39 -14.85 14.74
N SER A 33 -3.44 -15.65 14.57
CA SER A 33 -4.29 -16.12 15.68
C SER A 33 -3.69 -17.30 16.45
N ILE A 34 -2.79 -18.07 15.83
CA ILE A 34 -2.11 -19.21 16.46
C ILE A 34 -0.86 -18.78 17.24
N LEU A 35 -0.28 -17.64 16.88
CA LEU A 35 0.93 -17.15 17.54
C LEU A 35 0.62 -16.75 19.00
N ASP A 36 1.49 -17.13 19.92
CA ASP A 36 1.37 -16.68 21.32
C ASP A 36 1.35 -15.14 21.35
N PRO A 37 0.37 -14.50 22.02
CA PRO A 37 0.27 -13.05 22.06
C PRO A 37 1.55 -12.37 22.56
N GLY A 38 2.23 -12.97 23.55
CA GLY A 38 3.48 -12.43 24.07
C GLY A 38 4.60 -12.45 23.03
N ILE A 39 4.70 -13.51 22.23
CA ILE A 39 5.61 -13.56 21.08
C ILE A 39 5.20 -12.56 20.00
N TYR A 40 3.91 -12.47 19.68
CA TYR A 40 3.39 -11.51 18.70
C TYR A 40 3.76 -10.07 19.04
N PHE A 41 3.54 -9.65 20.30
CA PHE A 41 3.88 -8.31 20.77
C PHE A 41 5.39 -8.10 20.91
N THR A 42 6.16 -9.13 21.25
CA THR A 42 7.64 -9.06 21.26
C THR A 42 8.20 -8.76 19.86
N MET A 43 7.60 -9.37 18.83
CA MET A 43 8.00 -9.17 17.44
C MET A 43 7.56 -7.82 16.87
N ASN A 44 6.31 -7.43 17.12
CA ASN A 44 5.68 -6.30 16.43
C ASN A 44 5.75 -4.97 17.17
N SER A 45 6.19 -4.95 18.43
CA SER A 45 6.35 -3.72 19.18
C SER A 45 7.67 -3.02 18.85
N PRO A 46 7.72 -1.67 18.83
CA PRO A 46 8.96 -0.95 18.58
C PRO A 46 10.02 -1.26 19.63
N ALA A 47 11.29 -1.37 19.23
CA ALA A 47 12.42 -1.52 20.16
C ALA A 47 12.50 -0.41 21.22
N ALA A 48 11.93 0.77 20.96
CA ALA A 48 11.83 1.85 21.96
C ALA A 48 10.89 1.50 23.14
N VAL A 49 9.97 0.56 22.95
CA VAL A 49 9.02 0.07 23.95
C VAL A 49 9.52 -1.22 24.60
N VAL A 50 9.95 -2.19 23.79
CA VAL A 50 10.33 -3.54 24.28
C VAL A 50 11.82 -3.70 24.56
N GLY A 51 12.65 -2.71 24.22
CA GLY A 51 14.10 -2.82 24.34
C GLY A 51 14.71 -3.77 23.30
N THR A 52 15.94 -4.21 23.57
CA THR A 52 16.73 -5.06 22.66
C THR A 52 17.12 -6.41 23.25
N THR A 53 16.79 -6.68 24.52
CA THR A 53 17.10 -7.95 25.20
C THR A 53 15.82 -8.70 25.55
N ALA A 54 15.91 -10.02 25.69
CA ALA A 54 14.77 -10.88 25.99
C ALA A 54 14.13 -10.51 27.34
N GLU A 55 14.92 -10.09 28.33
CA GLU A 55 14.45 -9.63 29.64
C GLU A 55 13.67 -8.33 29.53
N SER A 56 14.21 -7.34 28.79
CA SER A 56 13.52 -6.07 28.57
C SER A 56 12.20 -6.26 27.81
N ALA A 57 12.19 -7.14 26.81
CA ALA A 57 11.01 -7.42 26.01
C ALA A 57 9.96 -8.19 26.82
N SER A 58 10.37 -9.22 27.56
CA SER A 58 9.50 -9.97 28.47
C SER A 58 8.80 -9.05 29.49
N ALA A 59 9.56 -8.15 30.13
CA ALA A 59 9.00 -7.21 31.11
C ALA A 59 8.02 -6.22 30.47
N ALA A 60 8.38 -5.63 29.32
CA ALA A 60 7.52 -4.70 28.60
C ALA A 60 6.22 -5.35 28.11
N VAL A 61 6.31 -6.56 27.55
CA VAL A 61 5.16 -7.29 27.01
C VAL A 61 4.26 -7.85 28.13
N ALA A 62 4.85 -8.25 29.26
CA ALA A 62 4.09 -8.55 30.46
C ALA A 62 3.31 -7.31 30.98
N ALA A 63 3.92 -6.12 30.94
CA ALA A 63 3.23 -4.87 31.29
C ALA A 63 2.10 -4.51 30.30
N MET A 64 2.17 -4.98 29.06
CA MET A 64 1.09 -4.89 28.07
C MET A 64 -0.03 -5.93 28.29
N GLY A 65 0.08 -6.80 29.31
CA GLY A 65 -0.92 -7.81 29.65
C GLY A 65 -0.70 -9.18 29.00
N HIS A 66 0.45 -9.40 28.36
CA HIS A 66 0.78 -10.63 27.64
C HIS A 66 2.07 -11.26 28.19
N PRO A 67 2.03 -11.92 29.35
CA PRO A 67 3.24 -12.44 29.99
C PRO A 67 3.91 -13.51 29.11
N VAL A 68 5.19 -13.31 28.79
CA VAL A 68 6.06 -14.27 28.09
C VAL A 68 7.41 -14.27 28.78
N SER A 69 8.03 -15.44 28.94
CA SER A 69 9.34 -15.53 29.62
C SER A 69 10.49 -15.21 28.65
N PRO A 70 11.62 -14.67 29.14
CA PRO A 70 12.80 -14.41 28.31
C PRO A 70 13.30 -15.67 27.59
N GLU A 71 13.23 -16.83 28.25
CA GLU A 71 13.69 -18.12 27.70
C GLU A 71 12.83 -18.54 26.51
N VAL A 72 11.52 -18.28 26.54
CA VAL A 72 10.63 -18.58 25.41
C VAL A 72 10.99 -17.68 24.22
N ILE A 73 11.27 -16.39 24.45
CA ILE A 73 11.68 -15.45 23.39
C ILE A 73 12.97 -15.93 22.71
N GLU A 74 13.99 -16.28 23.51
CA GLU A 74 15.26 -16.78 22.98
C GLU A 74 15.10 -18.13 22.27
N GLN A 75 14.28 -19.03 22.83
CA GLN A 75 14.05 -20.34 22.23
C GLN A 75 13.32 -20.21 20.91
N THR A 76 12.31 -19.34 20.81
CA THR A 76 11.62 -19.08 19.54
C THR A 76 12.58 -18.52 18.50
N ALA A 77 13.49 -17.61 18.87
CA ALA A 77 14.52 -17.12 17.95
C ALA A 77 15.42 -18.26 17.43
N LYS A 78 15.88 -19.15 18.32
CA LYS A 78 16.68 -20.33 17.93
C LYS A 78 15.90 -21.30 17.05
N ASP A 79 14.63 -21.56 17.36
CA ASP A 79 13.78 -22.50 16.63
C ASP A 79 13.52 -22.05 15.18
N VAL A 80 13.40 -20.74 14.95
CA VAL A 80 13.25 -20.17 13.60
C VAL A 80 14.59 -19.92 12.89
N GLY A 81 15.72 -20.11 13.58
CA GLY A 81 17.07 -19.94 13.04
C GLY A 81 17.55 -18.49 12.97
N GLU A 82 17.04 -17.61 13.84
CA GLU A 82 17.37 -16.19 13.90
C GLU A 82 18.11 -15.82 15.18
N THR A 83 18.91 -14.75 15.13
CA THR A 83 19.61 -14.24 16.33
C THR A 83 18.67 -13.58 17.33
N THR A 84 17.58 -12.99 16.85
CA THR A 84 16.55 -12.35 17.66
C THR A 84 15.25 -12.23 16.87
N ILE A 85 14.13 -12.32 17.59
CA ILE A 85 12.79 -12.02 17.08
C ILE A 85 12.27 -10.66 17.59
N ILE A 86 13.01 -10.00 18.47
CA ILE A 86 12.58 -8.76 19.13
C ILE A 86 12.53 -7.62 18.12
N SER A 87 11.41 -6.90 18.10
CA SER A 87 11.19 -5.73 17.21
C SER A 87 11.44 -6.02 15.73
N ARG A 88 11.28 -7.28 15.29
CA ARG A 88 11.15 -7.63 13.87
C ARG A 88 9.74 -7.29 13.37
N ALA A 89 9.41 -6.01 13.47
CA ALA A 89 8.10 -5.49 13.18
C ALA A 89 7.79 -5.63 11.68
N GLY A 90 6.58 -6.10 11.39
CA GLY A 90 6.11 -6.28 10.03
C GLY A 90 5.20 -7.50 9.91
N GLY A 91 4.23 -7.41 8.99
CA GLY A 91 3.37 -8.55 8.66
C GLY A 91 4.18 -9.75 8.15
N ALA A 92 5.27 -9.46 7.44
CA ALA A 92 6.15 -10.44 6.81
C ALA A 92 6.85 -11.41 7.81
N PRO A 93 7.71 -10.92 8.74
CA PRO A 93 8.31 -11.79 9.76
C PRO A 93 7.27 -12.53 10.61
N THR A 94 6.18 -11.86 10.97
CA THR A 94 5.12 -12.45 11.81
C THR A 94 4.40 -13.58 11.09
N LEU A 95 4.07 -13.40 9.81
CA LEU A 95 3.49 -14.43 8.97
C LEU A 95 4.45 -15.61 8.83
N ALA A 96 5.74 -15.35 8.61
CA ALA A 96 6.73 -16.41 8.48
C ALA A 96 6.88 -17.25 9.75
N VAL A 97 6.90 -16.63 10.94
CA VAL A 97 6.93 -17.36 12.22
C VAL A 97 5.64 -18.17 12.41
N GLY A 98 4.47 -17.57 12.14
CA GLY A 98 3.19 -18.28 12.23
C GLY A 98 3.10 -19.47 11.27
N MET A 99 3.54 -19.31 10.01
CA MET A 99 3.59 -20.39 9.03
C MET A 99 4.60 -21.47 9.42
N ALA A 100 5.75 -21.10 9.97
CA ALA A 100 6.73 -22.07 10.48
C ALA A 100 6.15 -22.90 11.64
N HIS A 101 5.39 -22.27 12.55
CA HIS A 101 4.65 -22.97 13.58
C HIS A 101 3.62 -23.94 12.99
N ILE A 102 2.81 -23.50 12.03
CA ILE A 102 1.79 -24.36 11.40
C ILE A 102 2.44 -25.55 10.68
N PHE A 103 3.42 -25.29 9.81
CA PHE A 103 4.02 -26.35 9.01
C PHE A 103 4.88 -27.29 9.81
N SER A 104 5.58 -26.83 10.84
CA SER A 104 6.35 -27.75 11.71
C SER A 104 5.46 -28.72 12.49
N HIS A 105 4.23 -28.34 12.82
CA HIS A 105 3.28 -29.25 13.48
C HIS A 105 2.71 -30.30 12.51
N VAL A 106 2.56 -29.97 11.22
CA VAL A 106 1.98 -30.87 10.21
C VAL A 106 3.05 -31.69 9.48
N LEU A 107 4.23 -31.12 9.24
CA LEU A 107 5.31 -31.66 8.40
C LEU A 107 6.70 -31.35 9.00
N GLY A 108 7.40 -32.40 9.46
CA GLY A 108 8.84 -32.34 9.75
C GLY A 108 9.25 -31.94 11.18
N GLY A 109 8.30 -31.61 12.07
CA GLY A 109 8.58 -31.33 13.48
C GLY A 109 9.41 -30.07 13.70
N LYS A 110 9.84 -29.84 14.95
CA LYS A 110 10.61 -28.64 15.34
C LYS A 110 11.92 -28.46 14.56
N ALA A 111 12.55 -29.54 14.11
CA ALA A 111 13.79 -29.49 13.34
C ALA A 111 13.65 -28.75 11.99
N MET A 112 12.43 -28.70 11.43
CA MET A 112 12.15 -28.03 10.16
C MET A 112 11.60 -26.60 10.35
N MET A 113 11.47 -26.08 11.58
CA MET A 113 10.94 -24.72 11.79
C MET A 113 11.79 -23.66 11.09
N ALA A 114 13.11 -23.72 11.25
CA ALA A 114 14.01 -22.79 10.57
C ALA A 114 13.88 -22.87 9.03
N PHE A 115 13.74 -24.08 8.47
CA PHE A 115 13.50 -24.25 7.03
C PHE A 115 12.18 -23.61 6.60
N TRP A 116 11.08 -23.89 7.30
CA TRP A 116 9.76 -23.34 6.96
C TRP A 116 9.69 -21.83 7.13
N TYR A 117 10.36 -21.27 8.14
CA TYR A 117 10.47 -19.83 8.35
C TYR A 117 11.21 -19.15 7.18
N HIS A 118 12.40 -19.64 6.81
CA HIS A 118 13.15 -19.07 5.68
C HIS A 118 12.42 -19.27 4.35
N PHE A 119 11.75 -20.41 4.16
CA PHE A 119 10.91 -20.65 2.98
C PHE A 119 9.78 -19.61 2.89
N ALA A 120 9.08 -19.32 3.99
CA ALA A 120 8.00 -18.34 4.02
C ALA A 120 8.51 -16.92 3.71
N ILE A 121 9.64 -16.51 4.31
CA ILE A 121 10.26 -15.20 4.03
C ILE A 121 10.70 -15.09 2.56
N LEU A 122 11.35 -16.12 2.02
CA LEU A 122 11.79 -16.12 0.62
C LEU A 122 10.61 -16.05 -0.35
N PHE A 123 9.56 -16.82 -0.07
CA PHE A 123 8.33 -16.81 -0.88
C PHE A 123 7.69 -15.42 -0.90
N GLU A 124 7.59 -14.77 0.25
CA GLU A 124 7.07 -13.41 0.34
C GLU A 124 7.97 -12.39 -0.37
N ALA A 125 9.30 -12.50 -0.19
CA ALA A 125 10.25 -11.64 -0.89
C ALA A 125 10.13 -11.76 -2.43
N LEU A 126 9.91 -12.98 -2.95
CA LEU A 126 9.66 -13.22 -4.37
C LEU A 126 8.34 -12.59 -4.84
N PHE A 127 7.30 -12.64 -4.01
CA PHE A 127 6.02 -11.97 -4.30
C PHE A 127 6.20 -10.44 -4.35
N ILE A 128 6.89 -9.86 -3.37
CA ILE A 128 7.21 -8.42 -3.34
C ILE A 128 8.03 -8.05 -4.58
N LEU A 129 9.05 -8.84 -4.95
CA LEU A 129 9.88 -8.56 -6.10
C LEU A 129 9.07 -8.58 -7.42
N THR A 130 8.12 -9.51 -7.53
CA THR A 130 7.21 -9.59 -8.68
C THR A 130 6.29 -8.37 -8.75
N ALA A 131 5.77 -7.92 -7.60
CA ALA A 131 4.96 -6.70 -7.51
C ALA A 131 5.77 -5.46 -7.88
N VAL A 132 7.02 -5.35 -7.41
CA VAL A 132 7.94 -4.26 -7.76
C VAL A 132 8.30 -4.26 -9.24
N ASP A 133 8.54 -5.43 -9.85
CA ASP A 133 8.80 -5.54 -11.29
C ASP A 133 7.58 -5.07 -12.12
N ALA A 134 6.40 -5.63 -11.82
CA ALA A 134 5.17 -5.25 -12.47
C ALA A 134 4.85 -3.76 -12.30
N GLY A 135 5.06 -3.24 -11.07
CA GLY A 135 4.88 -1.83 -10.71
C GLY A 135 5.87 -0.91 -11.42
N THR A 136 7.14 -1.29 -11.53
CA THR A 136 8.16 -0.52 -12.26
C THR A 136 7.86 -0.47 -13.75
N ARG A 137 7.40 -1.59 -14.32
CA ARG A 137 6.96 -1.65 -15.72
C ARG A 137 5.78 -0.72 -15.98
N ALA A 138 4.75 -0.76 -15.13
CA ALA A 138 3.59 0.13 -15.23
C ALA A 138 3.97 1.61 -15.00
N GLY A 139 4.76 1.87 -13.97
CA GLY A 139 5.25 3.20 -13.60
C GLY A 139 6.08 3.85 -14.70
N ARG A 140 6.92 3.08 -15.40
CA ARG A 140 7.64 3.56 -16.59
C ARG A 140 6.68 4.09 -17.65
N PHE A 141 5.62 3.35 -17.98
CA PHE A 141 4.66 3.79 -18.99
C PHE A 141 3.89 5.03 -18.53
N MET A 142 3.43 5.05 -17.27
CA MET A 142 2.76 6.23 -16.71
C MET A 142 3.68 7.47 -16.73
N LEU A 143 4.96 7.30 -16.41
CA LEU A 143 5.96 8.37 -16.46
C LEU A 143 6.23 8.82 -17.90
N GLN A 144 6.30 7.91 -18.86
CA GLN A 144 6.44 8.23 -20.27
C GLN A 144 5.23 9.00 -20.82
N ASP A 145 4.01 8.61 -20.45
CA ASP A 145 2.80 9.32 -20.85
C ASP A 145 2.76 10.73 -20.26
N LEU A 146 3.14 10.87 -18.98
CA LEU A 146 3.22 12.16 -18.31
C LEU A 146 4.29 13.05 -18.96
N LEU A 147 5.53 12.56 -19.10
CA LEU A 147 6.62 13.29 -19.74
C LEU A 147 6.31 13.59 -21.21
N GLY A 148 5.64 12.67 -21.90
CA GLY A 148 5.19 12.81 -23.28
C GLY A 148 4.23 13.99 -23.48
N THR A 149 3.49 14.37 -22.44
CA THR A 149 2.61 15.54 -22.45
C THR A 149 3.40 16.85 -22.55
N PHE A 150 4.59 16.92 -21.92
CA PHE A 150 5.46 18.11 -21.95
C PHE A 150 6.52 18.05 -23.05
N ALA A 151 6.99 16.84 -23.40
CA ALA A 151 8.03 16.57 -24.38
C ALA A 151 7.57 15.44 -25.33
N PRO A 152 7.02 15.76 -26.52
CA PRO A 152 6.42 14.79 -27.44
C PRO A 152 7.33 13.62 -27.85
N GLY A 153 8.66 13.79 -27.77
CA GLY A 153 9.63 12.72 -28.03
C GLY A 153 9.52 11.52 -27.08
N PHE A 154 8.99 11.72 -25.86
CA PHE A 154 8.77 10.64 -24.89
C PHE A 154 7.51 9.81 -25.17
N LYS A 155 6.62 10.24 -26.08
CA LYS A 155 5.47 9.45 -26.53
C LYS A 155 5.86 8.29 -27.44
N ASN A 156 7.07 8.32 -28.01
CA ASN A 156 7.54 7.24 -28.87
C ASN A 156 8.10 6.08 -28.02
N THR A 157 7.23 5.13 -27.69
CA THR A 157 7.53 3.92 -26.91
C THR A 157 8.54 2.98 -27.59
N ALA A 158 8.86 3.18 -28.88
CA ALA A 158 9.91 2.44 -29.57
C ALA A 158 11.31 3.07 -29.39
N SER A 159 11.41 4.29 -28.84
CA SER A 159 12.69 4.97 -28.68
C SER A 159 13.46 4.44 -27.45
N TRP A 160 14.62 3.85 -27.71
CA TRP A 160 15.53 3.34 -26.66
C TRP A 160 15.95 4.41 -25.63
N PRO A 161 16.31 5.65 -26.03
CA PRO A 161 16.68 6.68 -25.07
C PRO A 161 15.55 7.06 -24.12
N ALA A 162 14.32 7.28 -24.63
CA ALA A 162 13.19 7.64 -23.77
C ALA A 162 12.80 6.49 -22.84
N ASN A 163 12.89 5.24 -23.32
CA ASN A 163 12.65 4.05 -22.52
C ASN A 163 13.67 3.90 -21.39
N ILE A 164 14.97 4.04 -21.67
CA ILE A 164 16.03 3.96 -20.65
C ILE A 164 15.88 5.09 -19.64
N THR A 165 15.66 6.33 -20.09
CA THR A 165 15.50 7.48 -19.18
C THR A 165 14.29 7.31 -18.27
N ALA A 166 13.13 6.91 -18.81
CA ALA A 166 11.95 6.69 -17.98
C ALA A 166 12.12 5.53 -16.99
N THR A 167 12.77 4.44 -17.39
CA THR A 167 13.11 3.34 -16.47
C THR A 167 14.06 3.82 -15.37
N ALA A 168 15.13 4.53 -15.74
CA ALA A 168 16.13 5.03 -14.78
C ALA A 168 15.49 5.98 -13.77
N LEU A 169 14.61 6.88 -14.21
CA LEU A 169 13.86 7.77 -13.33
C LEU A 169 12.90 7.00 -12.41
N CYS A 170 12.19 6.00 -12.93
CA CYS A 170 11.28 5.18 -12.14
C CYS A 170 12.03 4.36 -11.07
N VAL A 171 13.13 3.72 -11.44
CA VAL A 171 13.99 2.96 -10.51
C VAL A 171 14.66 3.89 -9.49
N ALA A 172 15.12 5.07 -9.91
CA ALA A 172 15.66 6.07 -8.99
C ALA A 172 14.60 6.56 -7.99
N ALA A 173 13.35 6.73 -8.40
CA ALA A 173 12.25 7.08 -7.52
C ALA A 173 11.97 5.97 -6.48
N TRP A 174 11.92 4.70 -6.90
CA TRP A 174 11.84 3.56 -5.97
C TRP A 174 13.02 3.51 -5.01
N GLY A 175 14.23 3.72 -5.51
CA GLY A 175 15.46 3.76 -4.70
C GLY A 175 15.45 4.90 -3.69
N TYR A 176 14.93 6.07 -4.08
CA TYR A 176 14.73 7.20 -3.17
C TYR A 176 13.75 6.84 -2.05
N PHE A 177 12.59 6.26 -2.38
CA PHE A 177 11.62 5.83 -1.36
C PHE A 177 12.18 4.76 -0.44
N LEU A 178 12.95 3.79 -0.95
CA LEU A 178 13.65 2.81 -0.14
C LEU A 178 14.67 3.47 0.80
N HIS A 179 15.47 4.40 0.27
CA HIS A 179 16.45 5.13 1.07
C HIS A 179 15.77 5.94 2.18
N GLN A 180 14.71 6.68 1.87
CA GLN A 180 13.92 7.42 2.86
C GLN A 180 13.29 6.49 3.89
N GLY A 181 12.73 5.35 3.46
CA GLY A 181 12.12 4.37 4.35
C GLY A 181 13.10 3.76 5.36
N VAL A 182 14.37 3.59 4.97
CA VAL A 182 15.42 3.04 5.86
C VAL A 182 16.10 4.11 6.71
N THR A 183 16.33 5.31 6.15
CA THR A 183 17.13 6.36 6.82
C THR A 183 16.33 7.33 7.66
N ASP A 184 15.03 7.51 7.39
CA ASP A 184 14.15 8.39 8.15
C ASP A 184 13.01 7.61 8.83
N PRO A 185 13.20 7.17 10.09
CA PRO A 185 12.18 6.44 10.84
C PRO A 185 10.89 7.23 11.07
N LEU A 186 10.96 8.57 11.02
CA LEU A 186 9.84 9.47 11.33
C LEU A 186 9.16 10.00 10.06
N GLY A 187 9.91 10.16 8.97
CA GLY A 187 9.46 10.73 7.70
C GLY A 187 9.37 9.77 6.52
N GLY A 188 9.76 8.50 6.67
CA GLY A 188 9.68 7.47 5.63
C GLY A 188 8.33 6.77 5.59
N VAL A 189 8.28 5.52 6.10
CA VAL A 189 7.08 4.67 6.03
C VAL A 189 5.89 5.26 6.81
N ASN A 190 6.16 5.90 7.97
CA ASN A 190 5.11 6.36 8.89
C ASN A 190 4.26 7.52 8.35
N THR A 191 4.84 8.42 7.56
CA THR A 191 4.16 9.53 6.87
C THR A 191 3.46 9.05 5.60
N LEU A 192 4.07 8.15 4.83
CA LEU A 192 3.46 7.58 3.62
C LEU A 192 2.27 6.66 3.94
N TRP A 193 2.23 6.03 5.11
CA TRP A 193 1.20 5.06 5.46
C TRP A 193 -0.23 5.64 5.47
N PRO A 194 -0.51 6.78 6.12
CA PRO A 194 -1.78 7.48 5.98
C PRO A 194 -2.18 7.79 4.53
N LEU A 195 -1.22 8.20 3.68
CA LEU A 195 -1.49 8.51 2.27
C LEU A 195 -1.80 7.26 1.44
N PHE A 196 -1.14 6.14 1.73
CA PHE A 196 -1.36 4.88 1.01
C PHE A 196 -2.81 4.42 1.11
N GLY A 197 -3.38 4.46 2.33
CA GLY A 197 -4.77 4.09 2.57
C GLY A 197 -5.75 4.96 1.76
N ILE A 198 -5.56 6.28 1.77
CA ILE A 198 -6.42 7.22 1.03
C ILE A 198 -6.26 7.00 -0.48
N SER A 199 -5.03 6.91 -0.99
CA SER A 199 -4.72 6.73 -2.41
C SER A 199 -5.38 5.48 -2.99
N ASN A 200 -5.33 4.36 -2.26
CA ASN A 200 -5.93 3.10 -2.69
C ASN A 200 -7.45 3.20 -2.82
N GLN A 201 -8.11 3.82 -1.85
CA GLN A 201 -9.56 3.99 -1.89
C GLN A 201 -9.99 4.93 -3.03
N MET A 202 -9.19 5.94 -3.33
CA MET A 202 -9.44 6.81 -4.47
C MET A 202 -9.28 6.10 -5.80
N LEU A 203 -8.23 5.28 -5.96
CA LEU A 203 -8.03 4.51 -7.19
C LEU A 203 -9.20 3.54 -7.41
N ALA A 204 -9.68 2.89 -6.34
CA ALA A 204 -10.87 2.06 -6.37
C ALA A 204 -12.13 2.85 -6.78
N ALA A 205 -12.31 4.06 -6.24
CA ALA A 205 -13.42 4.94 -6.62
C ALA A 205 -13.35 5.32 -8.12
N ILE A 206 -12.17 5.69 -8.62
CA ILE A 206 -11.95 6.01 -10.04
C ILE A 206 -12.22 4.80 -10.93
N ALA A 207 -11.78 3.61 -10.53
CA ALA A 207 -12.03 2.37 -11.27
C ALA A 207 -13.53 2.05 -11.36
N LEU A 208 -14.28 2.22 -10.27
CA LEU A 208 -15.74 2.02 -10.28
C LEU A 208 -16.50 3.09 -11.07
N ILE A 209 -16.04 4.34 -11.04
CA ILE A 209 -16.57 5.41 -11.90
C ILE A 209 -16.35 5.04 -13.38
N LEU A 210 -15.14 4.61 -13.74
CA LEU A 210 -14.84 4.15 -15.09
C LEU A 210 -15.71 2.96 -15.48
N ALA A 211 -15.82 1.94 -14.63
CA ALA A 211 -16.68 0.78 -14.86
C ALA A 211 -18.14 1.19 -15.08
N THR A 212 -18.63 2.17 -14.30
CA THR A 212 -19.97 2.75 -14.48
C THR A 212 -20.11 3.39 -15.85
N VAL A 213 -19.16 4.24 -16.26
CA VAL A 213 -19.16 4.88 -17.60
C VAL A 213 -19.18 3.83 -18.70
N VAL A 214 -18.39 2.76 -18.58
CA VAL A 214 -18.35 1.66 -19.56
C VAL A 214 -19.70 0.95 -19.66
N ILE A 215 -20.38 0.67 -18.54
CA ILE A 215 -21.72 0.07 -18.54
C ILE A 215 -22.74 0.95 -19.27
N PHE A 216 -22.70 2.27 -19.06
CA PHE A 216 -23.54 3.22 -19.79
C PHE A 216 -23.20 3.27 -21.29
N LYS A 217 -21.91 3.26 -21.65
CA LYS A 217 -21.48 3.18 -23.06
C LYS A 217 -21.94 1.88 -23.74
N MET A 218 -22.09 0.79 -22.98
CA MET A 218 -22.58 -0.52 -23.46
C MET A 218 -24.11 -0.63 -23.52
N LYS A 219 -24.87 0.42 -23.16
CA LYS A 219 -26.35 0.40 -23.09
C LYS A 219 -26.89 -0.69 -22.15
N ARG A 220 -26.18 -0.89 -21.04
CA ARG A 220 -26.52 -1.86 -19.99
C ARG A 220 -26.84 -1.16 -18.67
N GLU A 221 -27.42 0.03 -18.73
CA GLU A 221 -27.70 0.91 -17.59
C GLU A 221 -28.51 0.23 -16.47
N ARG A 222 -29.34 -0.77 -16.78
CA ARG A 222 -30.06 -1.57 -15.77
C ARG A 222 -29.14 -2.28 -14.76
N TYR A 223 -27.88 -2.51 -15.13
CA TYR A 223 -26.87 -3.14 -14.28
C TYR A 223 -25.90 -2.14 -13.65
N ALA A 224 -26.00 -0.85 -13.96
CA ALA A 224 -25.06 0.15 -13.47
C ALA A 224 -25.12 0.36 -11.96
N TRP A 225 -26.23 -0.04 -11.30
CA TRP A 225 -26.33 0.02 -9.84
C TRP A 225 -25.24 -0.82 -9.14
N VAL A 226 -24.77 -1.90 -9.77
CA VAL A 226 -23.72 -2.78 -9.24
C VAL A 226 -22.40 -2.03 -9.05
N THR A 227 -22.13 -1.03 -9.89
CA THR A 227 -20.92 -0.19 -9.78
C THR A 227 -21.20 1.12 -9.06
N ILE A 228 -22.38 1.73 -9.27
CA ILE A 228 -22.76 3.02 -8.66
C ILE A 228 -22.86 2.93 -7.15
N VAL A 229 -23.51 1.89 -6.60
CA VAL A 229 -23.72 1.80 -5.14
C VAL A 229 -22.38 1.70 -4.40
N PRO A 230 -21.45 0.78 -4.77
CA PRO A 230 -20.11 0.77 -4.18
C PRO A 230 -19.32 2.05 -4.44
N ALA A 231 -19.44 2.65 -5.65
CA ALA A 231 -18.74 3.90 -5.97
C ALA A 231 -19.18 5.05 -5.06
N LEU A 232 -20.49 5.20 -4.84
CA LEU A 232 -21.03 6.24 -3.96
C LEU A 232 -20.55 6.06 -2.53
N TRP A 233 -20.62 4.83 -2.00
CA TRP A 233 -20.11 4.53 -0.66
C TRP A 233 -18.62 4.87 -0.54
N LEU A 234 -17.79 4.41 -1.47
CA LEU A 234 -16.36 4.69 -1.47
C LEU A 234 -16.06 6.18 -1.63
N CYS A 235 -16.78 6.90 -2.49
CA CYS A 235 -16.62 8.35 -2.62
C CYS A 235 -16.96 9.06 -1.31
N ILE A 236 -18.05 8.70 -0.64
CA ILE A 236 -18.43 9.29 0.66
C ILE A 236 -17.33 9.04 1.68
N CYS A 237 -16.90 7.79 1.86
CA CYS A 237 -15.85 7.44 2.83
C CYS A 237 -14.53 8.14 2.52
N THR A 238 -14.10 8.11 1.25
CA THR A 238 -12.81 8.66 0.81
C THR A 238 -12.77 10.18 0.91
N LEU A 239 -13.82 10.87 0.46
CA LEU A 239 -13.91 12.33 0.55
C LEU A 239 -14.03 12.79 1.99
N THR A 240 -14.79 12.08 2.84
CA THR A 240 -14.90 12.39 4.26
C THR A 240 -13.56 12.20 4.99
N ALA A 241 -12.91 11.06 4.78
CA ALA A 241 -11.61 10.77 5.38
C ALA A 241 -10.52 11.73 4.89
N GLY A 242 -10.49 12.03 3.59
CA GLY A 242 -9.58 13.03 3.02
C GLY A 242 -9.81 14.43 3.60
N ALA A 243 -11.07 14.86 3.70
CA ALA A 243 -11.41 16.15 4.32
C ALA A 243 -10.99 16.19 5.80
N GLN A 244 -11.20 15.11 6.55
CA GLN A 244 -10.74 15.02 7.94
C GLN A 244 -9.20 15.08 8.02
N LYS A 245 -8.49 14.39 7.12
CA LYS A 245 -7.02 14.39 7.07
C LYS A 245 -6.42 15.76 6.74
N VAL A 246 -7.14 16.60 5.99
CA VAL A 246 -6.68 17.96 5.67
C VAL A 246 -7.13 18.98 6.73
N PHE A 247 -8.41 18.95 7.12
CA PHE A 247 -9.06 20.04 7.86
C PHE A 247 -9.38 19.74 9.32
N SER A 248 -9.23 18.50 9.80
CA SER A 248 -9.50 18.19 11.21
C SER A 248 -8.56 18.99 12.12
N SER A 249 -9.12 19.54 13.20
CA SER A 249 -8.37 20.23 14.25
C SER A 249 -7.66 19.26 15.19
N ASP A 250 -7.98 17.97 15.15
CA ASP A 250 -7.34 16.95 15.95
C ASP A 250 -5.98 16.56 15.33
N PRO A 251 -4.84 16.78 16.02
CA PRO A 251 -3.51 16.38 15.55
C PRO A 251 -3.36 14.88 15.27
N ALA A 252 -4.18 14.01 15.86
CA ALA A 252 -4.16 12.57 15.57
C ALA A 252 -4.74 12.25 14.19
N ILE A 253 -5.57 13.14 13.64
CA ILE A 253 -6.32 12.93 12.41
C ILE A 253 -5.78 13.82 11.29
N GLY A 254 -5.66 15.13 11.53
CA GLY A 254 -5.37 16.14 10.53
C GLY A 254 -3.88 16.47 10.39
N PHE A 255 -3.35 16.41 9.17
CA PHE A 255 -1.96 16.73 8.85
C PHE A 255 -1.61 18.19 9.18
N LEU A 256 -2.50 19.14 8.87
CA LEU A 256 -2.25 20.56 9.17
C LEU A 256 -2.28 20.85 10.68
N ALA A 257 -3.14 20.18 11.44
CA ALA A 257 -3.18 20.31 12.89
C ALA A 257 -1.94 19.69 13.55
N HIS A 258 -1.46 18.55 13.03
CA HIS A 258 -0.22 17.92 13.44
C HIS A 258 0.99 18.84 13.14
N ALA A 259 1.10 19.35 11.92
CA ALA A 259 2.13 20.31 11.52
C ALA A 259 2.13 21.56 12.41
N LYS A 260 0.95 22.07 12.78
CA LYS A 260 0.83 23.22 13.68
C LYS A 260 1.35 22.88 15.08
N ARG A 261 0.97 21.75 15.65
CA ARG A 261 1.42 21.32 16.98
C ARG A 261 2.94 21.20 17.07
N TYR A 262 3.57 20.55 16.09
CA TYR A 262 5.03 20.42 16.05
C TYR A 262 5.71 21.76 15.73
N GLY A 263 5.08 22.62 14.91
CA GLY A 263 5.58 23.97 14.64
C GLY A 263 5.55 24.89 15.86
N ASP A 264 4.46 24.86 16.63
CA ASP A 264 4.29 25.66 17.84
C ASP A 264 5.28 25.20 18.93
N ALA A 265 5.47 23.89 19.09
CA ALA A 265 6.48 23.33 20.01
C ALA A 265 7.91 23.69 19.58
N LEU A 266 8.20 23.67 18.27
CA LEU A 266 9.51 24.10 17.74
C LEU A 266 9.77 25.58 18.04
N ALA A 267 8.75 26.43 17.93
CA ALA A 267 8.83 27.85 18.27
C ALA A 267 9.01 28.08 19.79
N ALA A 268 8.44 27.21 20.62
CA ALA A 268 8.61 27.22 22.08
C ALA A 268 9.96 26.62 22.55
N GLY A 269 10.73 26.02 21.65
CA GLY A 269 11.97 25.32 21.99
C GLY A 269 11.76 23.95 22.66
N GLU A 270 10.55 23.40 22.60
CA GLU A 270 10.19 22.11 23.17
C GLU A 270 10.36 21.00 22.12
N VAL A 271 11.00 19.89 22.51
CA VAL A 271 11.13 18.71 21.65
C VAL A 271 10.04 17.70 21.98
N LEU A 272 9.09 17.53 21.07
CA LEU A 272 8.01 16.56 21.21
C LEU A 272 8.40 15.20 20.64
N ALA A 273 8.17 14.13 21.42
CA ALA A 273 8.24 12.76 20.91
C ALA A 273 7.27 12.60 19.71
N PRO A 274 7.62 11.81 18.67
CA PRO A 274 8.77 10.91 18.58
C PRO A 274 10.07 11.57 18.05
N ALA A 275 10.08 12.88 17.78
CA ALA A 275 11.29 13.58 17.35
C ALA A 275 12.32 13.67 18.49
N LYS A 276 13.59 13.49 18.15
CA LYS A 276 14.73 13.55 19.08
C LYS A 276 15.43 14.91 19.08
N ASP A 277 15.24 15.69 18.02
CA ASP A 277 15.85 16.99 17.85
C ASP A 277 14.94 17.94 17.05
N ALA A 278 15.28 19.24 17.09
CA ALA A 278 14.56 20.30 16.40
C ALA A 278 14.55 20.11 14.86
N GLY A 279 15.59 19.50 14.29
CA GLY A 279 15.66 19.20 12.86
C GLY A 279 14.67 18.12 12.44
N GLN A 280 14.49 17.08 13.26
CA GLN A 280 13.48 16.05 13.06
C GLN A 280 12.07 16.62 13.19
N MET A 281 11.82 17.53 14.14
CA MET A 281 10.53 18.22 14.21
C MET A 281 10.24 19.07 12.97
N ALA A 282 11.23 19.81 12.47
CA ALA A 282 11.06 20.60 11.24
C ALA A 282 10.76 19.70 10.02
N LYS A 283 11.37 18.52 9.94
CA LYS A 283 11.07 17.52 8.90
C LYS A 283 9.65 16.98 9.02
N ILE A 284 9.17 16.65 10.23
CA ILE A 284 7.77 16.22 10.44
C ILE A 284 6.80 17.28 9.93
N VAL A 285 7.00 18.54 10.31
CA VAL A 285 6.17 19.66 9.84
C VAL A 285 6.20 19.80 8.32
N TRP A 286 7.35 19.60 7.69
CA TRP A 286 7.48 19.66 6.23
C TRP A 286 6.74 18.51 5.54
N ASN A 287 6.91 17.29 6.04
CA ASN A 287 6.26 16.10 5.51
C ASN A 287 4.74 16.20 5.65
N ASP A 288 4.22 16.61 6.81
CA ASP A 288 2.78 16.80 7.02
C ASP A 288 2.17 17.81 6.04
N ARG A 289 2.91 18.88 5.69
CA ARG A 289 2.46 19.86 4.70
C ARG A 289 2.41 19.28 3.29
N ILE A 290 3.41 18.46 2.93
CA ILE A 290 3.42 17.72 1.67
C ILE A 290 2.23 16.75 1.64
N ASP A 291 2.01 16.00 2.72
CA ASP A 291 0.93 15.01 2.81
C ASP A 291 -0.44 15.69 2.73
N ALA A 292 -0.62 16.83 3.39
CA ALA A 292 -1.82 17.66 3.25
C ALA A 292 -2.02 18.12 1.80
N ALA A 293 -0.99 18.62 1.14
CA ALA A 293 -1.06 19.09 -0.25
C ALA A 293 -1.41 17.94 -1.22
N LEU A 294 -0.77 16.78 -1.05
CA LEU A 294 -1.06 15.58 -1.82
C LEU A 294 -2.50 15.10 -1.58
N CYS A 295 -2.98 15.12 -0.32
CA CYS A 295 -4.34 14.76 0.02
C CYS A 295 -5.38 15.70 -0.64
N VAL A 296 -5.12 17.01 -0.68
CA VAL A 296 -5.98 17.97 -1.41
C VAL A 296 -5.99 17.68 -2.90
N LEU A 297 -4.82 17.47 -3.51
CA LEU A 297 -4.70 17.11 -4.93
C LEU A 297 -5.54 15.86 -5.25
N PHE A 298 -5.41 14.86 -4.40
CA PHE A 298 -6.13 13.60 -4.46
C PHE A 298 -7.65 13.78 -4.39
N ILE A 299 -8.16 14.55 -3.43
CA ILE A 299 -9.58 14.89 -3.35
C ILE A 299 -10.04 15.60 -4.64
N ALA A 300 -9.26 16.56 -5.14
CA ALA A 300 -9.59 17.28 -6.37
C ALA A 300 -9.67 16.34 -7.59
N VAL A 301 -8.75 15.38 -7.71
CA VAL A 301 -8.78 14.36 -8.77
C VAL A 301 -10.06 13.53 -8.67
N VAL A 302 -10.43 13.01 -7.49
CA VAL A 302 -11.67 12.23 -7.34
C VAL A 302 -12.90 13.04 -7.72
N LEU A 303 -13.01 14.28 -7.23
CA LEU A 303 -14.13 15.17 -7.56
C LEU A 303 -14.21 15.44 -9.07
N SER A 304 -13.07 15.67 -9.72
CA SER A 304 -13.02 15.85 -11.17
C SER A 304 -13.46 14.58 -11.92
N MET A 305 -13.05 13.39 -11.46
CA MET A 305 -13.43 12.12 -12.06
C MET A 305 -14.92 11.82 -11.88
N ILE A 306 -15.52 12.18 -10.74
CA ILE A 306 -16.97 12.11 -10.53
C ILE A 306 -17.67 13.01 -11.55
N TRP A 307 -17.24 14.26 -11.68
CA TRP A 307 -17.82 15.20 -12.65
C TRP A 307 -17.74 14.63 -14.07
N PHE A 308 -16.53 14.29 -14.54
CA PHE A 308 -16.33 13.81 -15.90
C PHE A 308 -17.04 12.48 -16.16
N GLY A 309 -17.09 11.60 -15.15
CA GLY A 309 -17.85 10.36 -15.18
C GLY A 309 -19.34 10.61 -15.39
N ILE A 310 -19.95 11.52 -14.62
CA ILE A 310 -21.37 11.89 -14.78
C ILE A 310 -21.62 12.46 -16.19
N LYS A 311 -20.79 13.39 -16.65
CA LYS A 311 -20.92 13.95 -18.02
C LYS A 311 -20.82 12.86 -19.09
N ALA A 312 -19.89 11.92 -18.94
CA ALA A 312 -19.73 10.80 -19.86
C ALA A 312 -20.94 9.86 -19.85
N CYS A 313 -21.48 9.53 -18.66
CA CYS A 313 -22.70 8.73 -18.52
C CYS A 313 -23.91 9.41 -19.19
N ILE A 314 -24.11 10.72 -18.99
CA ILE A 314 -25.21 11.47 -19.62
C ILE A 314 -25.06 11.45 -21.15
N LYS A 315 -23.84 11.68 -21.66
CA LYS A 315 -23.56 11.63 -23.10
C LYS A 315 -23.83 10.24 -23.68
N ALA A 316 -23.37 9.19 -23.00
CA ALA A 316 -23.60 7.81 -23.41
C ALA A 316 -25.08 7.41 -23.34
N TYR A 317 -25.82 7.90 -22.33
CA TYR A 317 -27.26 7.66 -22.20
C TYR A 317 -28.04 8.28 -23.37
N ARG A 318 -27.69 9.50 -23.78
CA ARG A 318 -28.33 10.22 -24.90
C ARG A 318 -27.97 9.68 -26.30
N ALA A 319 -26.91 8.90 -26.45
CA ALA A 319 -26.56 8.31 -27.74
C ALA A 319 -27.51 7.16 -28.10
N ASP A 320 -27.86 6.95 -29.37
CA ASP A 320 -28.85 5.91 -29.73
C ASP A 320 -28.27 4.48 -29.82
N GLY A 321 -26.97 4.30 -29.59
CA GLY A 321 -26.30 3.01 -29.81
C GLY A 321 -25.12 2.73 -28.88
N TRP A 322 -24.47 1.60 -29.13
CA TRP A 322 -23.29 1.15 -28.37
C TRP A 322 -22.07 2.03 -28.70
N THR A 323 -21.55 2.74 -27.70
CA THR A 323 -20.43 3.69 -27.85
C THR A 323 -19.13 3.23 -27.17
N ALA A 324 -19.03 1.99 -26.70
CA ALA A 324 -17.80 1.44 -26.12
C ALA A 324 -16.89 0.91 -27.24
N ARG A 325 -16.43 1.81 -28.10
CA ARG A 325 -15.45 1.54 -29.15
C ARG A 325 -14.20 2.36 -28.83
N GLU A 326 -13.21 1.76 -28.20
CA GLU A 326 -12.02 2.46 -27.70
C GLU A 326 -10.78 2.26 -28.59
N ALA A 327 -10.86 1.41 -29.62
CA ALA A 327 -9.83 1.29 -30.64
C ALA A 327 -10.28 1.96 -31.94
N GLU A 328 -9.45 2.87 -32.47
CA GLU A 328 -9.47 3.14 -33.91
C GLU A 328 -9.06 1.85 -34.65
N PRO A 329 -9.70 1.51 -35.78
CA PRO A 329 -9.36 0.31 -36.56
C PRO A 329 -7.85 0.22 -36.91
N ALA A 330 -7.15 1.36 -36.93
CA ALA A 330 -5.73 1.47 -37.25
C ALA A 330 -4.77 1.04 -36.12
N MET A 331 -5.22 0.86 -34.88
CA MET A 331 -4.37 0.33 -33.79
C MET A 331 -4.30 -1.20 -33.75
N ILE A 332 -4.95 -1.90 -34.69
CA ILE A 332 -4.70 -3.31 -34.97
C ILE A 332 -3.49 -3.38 -35.93
N ALA A 333 -2.31 -3.02 -35.45
CA ALA A 333 -1.07 -3.29 -36.17
C ALA A 333 -0.53 -4.65 -35.72
N ALA A 334 -0.70 -5.62 -36.63
CA ALA A 334 0.04 -6.87 -36.90
C ALA A 334 0.76 -7.61 -35.76
N GLU A 335 0.34 -8.87 -35.58
CA GLU A 335 1.04 -10.06 -35.00
C GLU A 335 1.80 -9.89 -33.67
#